data_AF-A0A6A3SJQ7-F1
#
_entry.id   AF-A0A6A3SJQ7-F1
#
_cell.length_a   1.000
_cell.length_b   1.000
_cell.length_c   1.000
_cell.angle_alpha   90.00
_cell.angle_beta   90.00
_cell.angle_gamma   90.00
#
_symmetry.space_group_name_H-M   'P 1'
#
loop_
_entity.id
_entity.type
_entity.pdbx_description
1 polymer ?
#
loop_
_entity_poly.entity_id
_entity_poly.type
_entity_poly.pdbx_seq_one_letter_code
_entity_poly.pdbx_strand_id
1 'polypeptide(L)'
;MTELQGRVFARQAAFEVLAEDLREQTVEAQTLLTEKKAEVFTSHHAALAKVPQSVRGKGLVDFLEKWLTPEKEEKKEEETPAESEKREEEAATEEKEAPKTEEEAPKTEEEAPKAEEEAPKAEEEAPKTEEEAPKEEAEAAKEEETAKAEETPKEEKKKEKKEKKVEEPSPYRLRAKEVAEALVLSGFITSYKDRVKNYLAEAPKEYVTDSELFVPLPAAITESKDTTVWNVVDGAIYVSQLKRKAGVFSAFTQGKDVYVVANEKTNKIYFFESDVARATLAEYAAADGFVQFDNAHFQFGVKLVYGEKFELLNLVTKEGQEAFLNTLLNVGVQYREVYNLAAEEAKSFYELKDFDMEKKEVSMEEYKGKVVLVVNVSSKCGLTPTNYPELQQLYEKYQEEGLVVLGFPCNQFAGQEPGTHEEIVEFVKQYNVTFPLFEKHDVNGSNARAVFTYLKAKLPGTFGNYIKWNFTKFLVDRNGQPFKRYAPKDLPLSFEEDIKELLAKAPEPEKTEEESKEEEEVASVKSEEATTEKKDDAASTEEVTTETKEVAATSEEEVTSKVEAAKEESATVAVTAP
;
A
#
# COMPACT_ATOMS: atom_id res chain seq x y z
N MET A 1 6.78 -5.86 -14.40
CA MET A 1 6.29 -5.03 -13.29
C MET A 1 4.97 -4.44 -13.73
N THR A 2 4.01 -4.26 -12.81
CA THR A 2 2.84 -3.41 -13.08
C THR A 2 3.31 -1.95 -13.20
N GLU A 3 2.72 -1.18 -14.11
CA GLU A 3 2.94 0.27 -14.17
C GLU A 3 2.44 0.92 -12.88
N LEU A 4 3.14 1.94 -12.39
CA LEU A 4 2.77 2.64 -11.15
C LEU A 4 1.53 3.52 -11.41
N GLN A 5 0.38 3.11 -10.88
CA GLN A 5 -0.90 3.75 -11.20
C GLN A 5 -1.19 4.95 -10.29
N GLY A 6 -1.39 6.12 -10.87
CA GLY A 6 -1.88 7.31 -10.17
C GLY A 6 -1.66 8.58 -10.98
N ARG A 7 -2.52 9.60 -10.79
CA ARG A 7 -2.39 10.87 -11.52
C ARG A 7 -1.07 11.59 -11.25
N VAL A 8 -0.41 11.35 -10.11
CA VAL A 8 0.92 11.89 -9.81
C VAL A 8 2.02 11.31 -10.71
N PHE A 9 2.01 10.00 -10.97
CA PHE A 9 2.98 9.36 -11.86
C PHE A 9 2.77 9.80 -13.32
N ALA A 10 1.52 9.91 -13.76
CA ALA A 10 1.18 10.46 -15.08
C ALA A 10 1.62 11.93 -15.24
N ARG A 11 1.44 12.76 -14.19
CA ARG A 11 1.91 14.16 -14.17
C ARG A 11 3.44 14.26 -14.16
N GLN A 12 4.13 13.44 -13.35
CA GLN A 12 5.59 13.41 -13.30
C GLN A 12 6.19 12.99 -14.65
N ALA A 13 5.70 11.92 -15.26
CA ALA A 13 6.15 11.48 -16.59
C ALA A 13 5.91 12.58 -17.65
N ALA A 14 4.80 13.32 -17.56
CA ALA A 14 4.54 14.47 -18.42
C ALA A 14 5.47 15.67 -18.14
N PHE A 15 5.94 15.88 -16.91
CA PHE A 15 6.95 16.88 -16.57
C PHE A 15 8.34 16.52 -17.13
N GLU A 16 8.73 15.25 -17.00
CA GLU A 16 10.05 14.76 -17.43
C GLU A 16 10.27 14.94 -18.94
N VAL A 17 9.22 14.77 -19.77
CA VAL A 17 9.27 14.95 -21.23
C VAL A 17 9.10 16.40 -21.71
N LEU A 18 8.96 17.39 -20.81
CA LEU A 18 8.98 18.80 -21.21
C LEU A 18 10.33 19.22 -21.77
N ALA A 19 10.34 20.30 -22.54
CA ALA A 19 11.56 20.93 -23.04
C ALA A 19 12.47 21.36 -21.87
N GLU A 20 13.78 21.23 -22.06
CA GLU A 20 14.77 21.39 -20.99
C GLU A 20 14.76 22.80 -20.39
N ASP A 21 14.69 23.81 -21.24
CA ASP A 21 14.53 25.23 -20.90
C ASP A 21 13.25 25.52 -20.10
N LEU A 22 12.18 24.75 -20.32
CA LEU A 22 10.94 24.87 -19.55
C LEU A 22 11.08 24.20 -18.18
N ARG A 23 11.78 23.06 -18.07
CA ARG A 23 12.07 22.42 -16.78
C ARG A 23 12.99 23.30 -15.92
N GLU A 24 14.04 23.89 -16.51
CA GLU A 24 14.94 24.82 -15.83
C GLU A 24 14.18 26.06 -15.31
N GLN A 25 13.43 26.75 -16.17
CA GLN A 25 12.60 27.90 -15.75
C GLN A 25 11.50 27.51 -14.75
N THR A 26 11.04 26.26 -14.76
CA THR A 26 10.14 25.76 -13.71
C THR A 26 10.87 25.70 -12.36
N VAL A 27 12.10 25.20 -12.30
CA VAL A 27 12.90 25.17 -11.05
C VAL A 27 13.20 26.59 -10.56
N GLU A 28 13.55 27.53 -11.45
CA GLU A 28 13.69 28.95 -11.11
C GLU A 28 12.39 29.53 -10.52
N ALA A 29 11.24 29.22 -11.14
CA ALA A 29 9.93 29.62 -10.63
C ALA A 29 9.61 28.98 -9.27
N GLN A 30 9.98 27.71 -9.03
CA GLN A 30 9.82 27.05 -7.72
C GLN A 30 10.60 27.79 -6.62
N THR A 31 11.84 28.19 -6.89
CA THR A 31 12.65 29.01 -5.97
C THR A 31 12.01 30.36 -5.73
N LEU A 32 11.69 31.10 -6.80
CA LEU A 32 11.05 32.42 -6.70
C LEU A 32 9.74 32.37 -5.89
N LEU A 33 8.86 31.40 -6.18
CA LEU A 33 7.58 31.23 -5.49
C LEU A 33 7.73 30.85 -4.01
N THR A 34 8.85 30.23 -3.63
CA THR A 34 9.18 29.90 -2.24
C THR A 34 9.66 31.15 -1.48
N GLU A 35 10.56 31.93 -2.07
CA GLU A 35 11.03 33.21 -1.51
C GLU A 35 9.90 34.23 -1.42
N LYS A 36 9.09 34.33 -2.48
CA LYS A 36 7.98 35.28 -2.65
C LYS A 36 6.65 34.77 -2.10
N LYS A 37 6.66 33.74 -1.24
CA LYS A 37 5.43 33.03 -0.84
C LYS A 37 4.32 33.95 -0.31
N ALA A 38 4.66 35.01 0.42
CA ALA A 38 3.71 35.98 0.99
C ALA A 38 3.15 36.99 -0.04
N GLU A 39 3.81 37.18 -1.19
CA GLU A 39 3.31 38.02 -2.29
C GLU A 39 2.34 37.23 -3.20
N VAL A 40 2.48 35.90 -3.26
CA VAL A 40 1.73 35.03 -4.20
C VAL A 40 0.62 34.23 -3.55
N PHE A 41 0.87 33.60 -2.40
CA PHE A 41 -0.09 32.70 -1.76
C PHE A 41 -0.86 33.41 -0.63
N THR A 42 -2.18 33.51 -0.81
CA THR A 42 -3.09 34.02 0.22
C THR A 42 -3.26 33.01 1.34
N SER A 43 -3.05 33.44 2.59
CA SER A 43 -3.29 32.63 3.79
C SER A 43 -4.74 32.74 4.25
N HIS A 44 -5.39 31.60 4.56
CA HIS A 44 -6.82 31.56 4.93
C HIS A 44 -7.02 31.17 6.40
N HIS A 45 -7.02 32.15 7.31
CA HIS A 45 -7.19 31.93 8.76
C HIS A 45 -8.63 31.62 9.21
N ALA A 46 -9.48 31.09 8.32
CA ALA A 46 -10.86 30.72 8.66
C ALA A 46 -10.92 29.31 9.28
N ALA A 47 -11.46 29.19 10.49
CA ALA A 47 -11.52 27.94 11.27
C ALA A 47 -12.28 26.77 10.60
N LEU A 48 -12.94 27.00 9.47
CA LEU A 48 -13.69 26.02 8.68
C LEU A 48 -12.96 25.56 7.39
N ALA A 49 -11.81 26.16 7.05
CA ALA A 49 -11.09 25.87 5.80
C ALA A 49 -9.68 25.33 6.07
N LYS A 50 -9.49 24.00 5.91
CA LYS A 50 -8.16 23.34 5.98
C LYS A 50 -7.32 23.59 4.72
N VAL A 51 -7.07 24.85 4.39
CA VAL A 51 -6.22 25.28 3.26
C VAL A 51 -5.33 26.42 3.75
N PRO A 52 -4.15 26.13 4.34
CA PRO A 52 -3.35 27.16 4.98
C PRO A 52 -2.93 28.28 4.02
N GLN A 53 -2.54 27.92 2.79
CA GLN A 53 -2.12 28.84 1.73
C GLN A 53 -2.64 28.42 0.35
N SER A 54 -2.91 29.36 -0.55
CA SER A 54 -3.36 29.09 -1.94
C SER A 54 -3.25 30.31 -2.87
N VAL A 55 -3.27 30.08 -4.18
CA VAL A 55 -3.28 31.12 -5.23
C VAL A 55 -4.31 30.77 -6.32
N ARG A 56 -4.94 31.76 -6.97
CA ARG A 56 -5.77 31.51 -8.17
C ARG A 56 -4.90 31.42 -9.42
N GLY A 57 -5.25 30.55 -10.37
CA GLY A 57 -4.50 30.36 -11.61
C GLY A 57 -4.18 31.67 -12.34
N LYS A 58 -5.15 32.60 -12.42
CA LYS A 58 -4.90 33.92 -13.01
C LYS A 58 -3.79 34.69 -12.29
N GLY A 59 -3.83 34.73 -10.95
CA GLY A 59 -2.85 35.46 -10.14
C GLY A 59 -1.45 34.87 -10.21
N LEU A 60 -1.35 33.54 -10.33
CA LEU A 60 -0.09 32.84 -10.58
C LEU A 60 0.49 33.21 -11.96
N VAL A 61 -0.33 33.13 -13.02
CA VAL A 61 0.11 33.47 -14.38
C VAL A 61 0.44 34.97 -14.52
N ASP A 62 -0.34 35.87 -13.89
CA ASP A 62 -0.05 37.31 -13.87
C ASP A 62 1.30 37.60 -13.15
N PHE A 63 1.61 36.88 -12.07
CA PHE A 63 2.89 37.02 -11.34
C PHE A 63 4.08 36.48 -12.17
N LEU A 64 3.94 35.29 -12.77
CA LEU A 64 4.96 34.70 -13.62
C LEU A 64 5.18 35.51 -14.91
N GLU A 65 4.13 36.09 -15.51
CA GLU A 65 4.27 36.99 -16.67
C GLU A 65 5.07 38.24 -16.31
N LYS A 66 4.83 38.82 -15.12
CA LYS A 66 5.61 39.95 -14.62
C LYS A 66 7.08 39.59 -14.41
N TRP A 67 7.38 38.42 -13.86
CA TRP A 67 8.75 37.94 -13.64
C TRP A 67 9.51 37.66 -14.95
N LEU A 68 8.84 37.03 -15.93
CA LEU A 68 9.42 36.71 -17.23
C LEU A 68 9.58 37.94 -18.16
N THR A 69 8.85 39.03 -17.89
CA THR A 69 8.95 40.27 -18.67
C THR A 69 10.22 41.03 -18.27
N PRO A 70 11.19 41.24 -19.18
CA PRO A 70 12.40 41.98 -18.84
C PRO A 70 12.07 43.43 -18.49
N GLU A 71 12.68 43.94 -17.42
CA GLU A 71 12.62 45.36 -17.10
C GLU A 71 13.20 46.15 -18.27
N LYS A 72 12.41 47.08 -18.82
CA LYS A 72 12.91 48.00 -19.84
C LYS A 72 13.89 48.93 -19.17
N GLU A 73 15.15 48.91 -19.61
CA GLU A 73 16.13 49.93 -19.23
C GLU A 73 15.51 51.32 -19.41
N GLU A 74 15.37 52.06 -18.32
CA GLU A 74 14.97 53.46 -18.40
C GLU A 74 16.06 54.22 -19.15
N LYS A 75 15.77 54.56 -20.41
CA LYS A 75 16.57 55.53 -21.13
C LYS A 75 16.62 56.81 -20.29
N LYS A 76 17.81 57.15 -19.81
CA LYS A 76 18.16 58.55 -19.57
C LYS A 76 18.08 59.28 -20.91
N GLU A 77 16.91 59.82 -21.21
CA GLU A 77 16.82 60.90 -22.19
C GLU A 77 17.51 62.12 -21.57
N GLU A 78 18.45 62.68 -22.32
CA GLU A 78 19.33 63.74 -21.87
C GLU A 78 18.56 65.06 -21.92
N GLU A 79 17.95 65.46 -20.79
CA GLU A 79 17.18 66.71 -20.69
C GLU A 79 18.03 67.90 -21.15
N THR A 80 17.58 68.56 -22.23
CA THR A 80 18.24 69.77 -22.73
C THR A 80 17.66 71.00 -22.03
N PRO A 81 18.49 71.97 -21.62
CA PRO A 81 18.05 73.07 -20.76
C PRO A 81 17.27 74.13 -21.56
N ALA A 82 15.97 73.89 -21.75
CA ALA A 82 15.08 74.79 -22.50
C ALA A 82 13.65 74.91 -21.94
N GLU A 83 13.21 74.07 -20.98
CA GLU A 83 11.81 74.03 -20.50
C GLU A 83 11.65 74.35 -19.00
N SER A 84 12.71 74.83 -18.32
CA SER A 84 12.67 75.19 -16.89
C SER A 84 12.08 76.57 -16.59
N GLU A 85 12.10 77.53 -17.53
CA GLU A 85 11.67 78.93 -17.29
C GLU A 85 10.16 79.19 -17.46
N LYS A 86 9.30 78.16 -17.50
CA LYS A 86 7.85 78.36 -17.77
C LYS A 86 6.88 77.67 -16.82
N ARG A 87 7.32 77.31 -15.61
CA ARG A 87 6.46 76.63 -14.62
C ARG A 87 6.48 77.22 -13.20
N GLU A 88 7.35 78.20 -12.92
CA GLU A 88 7.43 78.82 -11.58
C GLU A 88 6.38 79.94 -11.34
N GLU A 89 5.67 80.40 -12.38
CA GLU A 89 4.72 81.53 -12.26
C GLU A 89 3.28 81.12 -11.85
N GLU A 90 2.88 79.85 -12.01
CA GLU A 90 1.52 79.37 -11.66
C GLU A 90 1.38 78.76 -10.26
N ALA A 91 2.48 78.56 -9.52
CA ALA A 91 2.47 77.88 -8.21
C ALA A 91 2.25 78.82 -7.00
N ALA A 92 1.98 80.11 -7.23
CA ALA A 92 2.08 81.17 -6.23
C ALA A 92 0.73 81.72 -5.69
N THR A 93 -0.40 81.03 -5.91
CA THR A 93 -1.70 81.40 -5.35
C THR A 93 -2.55 80.19 -4.94
N GLU A 94 -2.59 79.88 -3.64
CA GLU A 94 -3.77 79.58 -2.81
C GLU A 94 -3.36 78.87 -1.50
N GLU A 95 -3.05 79.66 -0.45
CA GLU A 95 -2.92 79.17 0.93
C GLU A 95 -3.90 79.96 1.84
N LYS A 96 -4.98 79.28 2.25
CA LYS A 96 -5.97 79.59 3.32
C LYS A 96 -7.12 78.56 3.22
N GLU A 97 -7.83 78.16 4.27
CA GLU A 97 -7.85 78.62 5.67
C GLU A 97 -8.09 77.43 6.64
N ALA A 98 -8.27 77.71 7.94
CA ALA A 98 -8.15 76.75 9.06
C ALA A 98 -9.47 75.96 9.39
N PRO A 99 -9.42 74.91 10.26
CA PRO A 99 -10.48 73.88 10.35
C PRO A 99 -11.59 74.17 11.38
N LYS A 100 -12.59 73.27 11.42
CA LYS A 100 -13.59 73.14 12.51
C LYS A 100 -13.70 71.70 13.03
N THR A 101 -14.12 71.60 14.30
CA THR A 101 -14.29 70.40 15.12
C THR A 101 -15.76 69.95 15.23
N GLU A 102 -16.06 69.03 16.17
CA GLU A 102 -17.38 68.44 16.55
C GLU A 102 -17.79 67.20 15.71
N GLU A 103 -18.27 66.09 16.27
CA GLU A 103 -18.34 65.62 17.69
C GLU A 103 -18.56 64.08 17.70
N GLU A 104 -18.04 63.35 18.71
CA GLU A 104 -18.36 61.93 18.94
C GLU A 104 -19.28 61.74 20.16
N ALA A 105 -20.36 60.98 20.00
CA ALA A 105 -21.15 60.43 21.10
C ALA A 105 -21.78 59.06 20.71
N PRO A 106 -21.75 58.04 21.58
CA PRO A 106 -22.12 56.66 21.21
C PRO A 106 -23.59 56.31 21.50
N LYS A 107 -24.02 55.13 21.03
CA LYS A 107 -25.16 54.39 21.60
C LYS A 107 -24.85 52.91 21.75
N THR A 108 -25.11 52.40 22.96
CA THR A 108 -25.18 50.99 23.35
C THR A 108 -26.66 50.56 23.47
N GLU A 109 -26.89 49.36 24.01
CA GLU A 109 -28.19 48.73 24.31
C GLU A 109 -28.90 48.12 23.06
N GLU A 110 -29.49 46.91 23.11
CA GLU A 110 -29.69 45.97 24.23
C GLU A 110 -29.71 44.49 23.72
N GLU A 111 -29.50 43.53 24.63
CA GLU A 111 -29.72 42.09 24.37
C GLU A 111 -31.15 41.66 24.74
N ALA A 112 -31.75 40.72 24.00
CA ALA A 112 -32.72 39.75 24.56
C ALA A 112 -32.92 38.54 23.61
N PRO A 113 -33.03 37.29 24.11
CA PRO A 113 -33.11 36.08 23.28
C PRO A 113 -34.55 35.51 23.14
N LYS A 114 -34.72 34.44 22.36
CA LYS A 114 -35.89 33.56 22.46
C LYS A 114 -35.69 32.11 22.00
N ALA A 115 -36.55 31.26 22.56
CA ALA A 115 -36.76 29.82 22.38
C ALA A 115 -38.29 29.58 22.58
N GLU A 116 -38.88 28.38 22.63
CA GLU A 116 -38.36 26.99 22.53
C GLU A 116 -38.63 26.40 21.12
N GLU A 117 -39.26 25.24 20.82
CA GLU A 117 -39.99 24.17 21.53
C GLU A 117 -39.88 22.85 20.69
N GLU A 118 -40.22 21.68 21.25
CA GLU A 118 -39.88 20.37 20.67
C GLU A 118 -41.02 19.59 19.96
N ALA A 119 -40.62 18.75 18.99
CA ALA A 119 -41.17 17.39 18.74
C ALA A 119 -42.64 17.25 18.20
N PRO A 120 -43.20 16.02 18.09
CA PRO A 120 -42.83 15.03 17.04
C PRO A 120 -44.03 14.37 16.31
N LYS A 121 -43.76 13.54 15.28
CA LYS A 121 -44.63 12.39 14.92
C LYS A 121 -43.97 11.33 14.03
N ALA A 122 -44.57 10.13 14.00
CA ALA A 122 -44.20 8.93 13.22
C ALA A 122 -45.48 8.14 12.80
N GLU A 123 -45.31 6.96 12.16
CA GLU A 123 -46.35 6.01 11.67
C GLU A 123 -47.21 6.54 10.49
N GLU A 124 -47.82 5.76 9.58
CA GLU A 124 -47.40 4.60 8.74
C GLU A 124 -48.33 4.61 7.48
N GLU A 125 -48.40 3.70 6.48
CA GLU A 125 -47.95 2.31 6.23
C GLU A 125 -47.22 2.19 4.85
N ALA A 126 -47.33 1.05 4.14
CA ALA A 126 -46.91 0.80 2.74
C ALA A 126 -47.96 -0.09 2.02
N PRO A 127 -47.67 -0.86 0.94
CA PRO A 127 -46.92 -0.60 -0.30
C PRO A 127 -47.81 -0.73 -1.58
N LYS A 128 -47.26 -0.47 -2.79
CA LYS A 128 -47.73 -1.11 -4.04
C LYS A 128 -46.59 -1.38 -5.03
N THR A 129 -46.79 -2.42 -5.84
CA THR A 129 -45.88 -3.00 -6.85
C THR A 129 -46.33 -2.70 -8.28
N GLU A 130 -45.40 -2.74 -9.23
CA GLU A 130 -45.47 -3.20 -10.64
C GLU A 130 -44.24 -2.60 -11.37
N GLU A 131 -43.18 -3.35 -11.64
CA GLU A 131 -42.96 -4.35 -12.72
C GLU A 131 -42.28 -3.71 -13.96
N GLU A 132 -40.97 -3.94 -14.10
CA GLU A 132 -40.19 -3.61 -15.30
C GLU A 132 -39.99 -4.84 -16.19
N ALA A 133 -40.17 -4.69 -17.50
CA ALA A 133 -39.54 -5.52 -18.53
C ALA A 133 -39.46 -4.75 -19.88
N PRO A 134 -38.50 -5.06 -20.78
CA PRO A 134 -37.90 -4.02 -21.62
C PRO A 134 -38.10 -4.20 -23.14
N LYS A 135 -37.48 -3.31 -23.95
CA LYS A 135 -36.96 -3.69 -25.27
C LYS A 135 -35.86 -2.78 -25.83
N GLU A 136 -35.10 -3.35 -26.76
CA GLU A 136 -33.90 -2.82 -27.41
C GLU A 136 -34.19 -2.19 -28.79
N GLU A 137 -33.12 -1.73 -29.46
CA GLU A 137 -32.98 -1.55 -30.92
C GLU A 137 -33.77 -0.39 -31.60
N ALA A 138 -33.29 0.25 -32.68
CA ALA A 138 -32.02 0.10 -33.44
C ALA A 138 -31.56 1.45 -34.06
N GLU A 139 -30.40 1.44 -34.72
CA GLU A 139 -29.91 2.54 -35.56
C GLU A 139 -30.77 2.80 -36.80
N ALA A 140 -30.79 4.05 -37.30
CA ALA A 140 -30.74 4.37 -38.73
C ALA A 140 -30.34 5.83 -38.95
N ALA A 141 -29.40 6.10 -39.86
CA ALA A 141 -29.04 7.44 -40.30
C ALA A 141 -29.79 7.85 -41.57
N LYS A 142 -29.99 9.15 -41.79
CA LYS A 142 -30.19 9.71 -43.15
C LYS A 142 -29.85 11.19 -43.25
N GLU A 143 -29.28 11.56 -44.39
CA GLU A 143 -29.00 12.94 -44.84
C GLU A 143 -30.15 13.45 -45.75
N GLU A 144 -29.88 14.57 -46.46
CA GLU A 144 -30.75 15.35 -47.39
C GLU A 144 -31.77 16.30 -46.72
N GLU A 145 -32.10 17.47 -47.28
CA GLU A 145 -31.28 18.46 -48.01
C GLU A 145 -32.04 19.81 -47.99
N THR A 146 -31.49 20.84 -48.64
CA THR A 146 -31.97 22.24 -48.65
C THR A 146 -33.45 22.49 -48.98
N ALA A 147 -34.01 23.55 -48.38
CA ALA A 147 -34.99 24.42 -49.02
C ALA A 147 -34.69 25.90 -48.67
N LYS A 148 -34.84 26.83 -49.63
CA LYS A 148 -34.42 28.24 -49.50
C LYS A 148 -35.44 29.20 -50.14
N ALA A 149 -36.07 30.05 -49.34
CA ALA A 149 -36.89 31.21 -49.73
C ALA A 149 -37.22 32.05 -48.47
N GLU A 150 -37.43 33.37 -48.50
CA GLU A 150 -36.94 34.45 -49.37
C GLU A 150 -37.01 35.77 -48.56
N GLU A 151 -36.36 36.85 -48.98
CA GLU A 151 -36.24 38.08 -48.19
C GLU A 151 -37.47 39.01 -48.27
N THR A 152 -37.68 39.84 -47.23
CA THR A 152 -37.62 41.32 -47.37
C THR A 152 -37.61 42.03 -45.99
N PRO A 153 -37.06 43.26 -45.87
CA PRO A 153 -36.57 43.77 -44.59
C PRO A 153 -37.33 44.98 -44.02
N LYS A 154 -36.99 45.41 -42.78
CA LYS A 154 -36.88 46.86 -42.48
C LYS A 154 -36.07 47.26 -41.23
N GLU A 155 -35.43 48.42 -41.38
CA GLU A 155 -34.99 49.40 -40.37
C GLU A 155 -33.94 49.02 -39.32
N GLU A 156 -32.69 49.38 -39.64
CA GLU A 156 -31.58 49.55 -38.72
C GLU A 156 -31.85 50.65 -37.68
N LYS A 157 -31.40 50.46 -36.43
CA LYS A 157 -30.94 51.58 -35.59
C LYS A 157 -29.60 51.28 -34.91
N LYS A 158 -28.55 51.75 -35.61
CA LYS A 158 -27.16 51.94 -35.20
C LYS A 158 -26.91 51.89 -33.67
N LYS A 159 -26.18 50.87 -33.22
CA LYS A 159 -25.30 50.95 -32.04
C LYS A 159 -23.91 50.51 -32.47
N GLU A 160 -22.98 51.45 -32.43
CA GLU A 160 -21.56 51.21 -32.72
C GLU A 160 -20.97 50.34 -31.60
N LYS A 161 -20.89 49.04 -31.85
CA LYS A 161 -20.23 48.10 -30.96
C LYS A 161 -18.73 48.25 -31.20
N LYS A 162 -17.99 48.85 -30.26
CA LYS A 162 -16.52 48.81 -30.26
C LYS A 162 -16.09 47.36 -30.38
N GLU A 163 -15.50 47.00 -31.50
CA GLU A 163 -14.75 45.75 -31.62
C GLU A 163 -13.55 45.88 -30.70
N LYS A 164 -13.58 45.17 -29.56
CA LYS A 164 -12.35 44.86 -28.83
C LYS A 164 -11.55 43.97 -29.77
N LYS A 165 -10.55 44.55 -30.43
CA LYS A 165 -9.40 43.83 -30.97
C LYS A 165 -8.96 42.86 -29.87
N VAL A 166 -9.08 41.55 -30.10
CA VAL A 166 -8.52 40.55 -29.21
C VAL A 166 -7.02 40.66 -29.40
N GLU A 167 -6.38 41.32 -28.46
CA GLU A 167 -4.93 41.48 -28.43
C GLU A 167 -4.34 40.10 -28.15
N GLU A 168 -3.47 39.62 -29.06
CA GLU A 168 -2.85 38.31 -28.91
C GLU A 168 -2.05 38.28 -27.60
N PRO A 169 -2.11 37.18 -26.82
CA PRO A 169 -1.45 37.12 -25.53
C PRO A 169 0.06 37.35 -25.69
N SER A 170 0.61 38.19 -24.82
CA SER A 170 2.04 38.41 -24.69
C SER A 170 2.81 37.08 -24.70
N PRO A 171 3.97 36.97 -25.39
CA PRO A 171 4.78 35.75 -25.35
C PRO A 171 5.18 35.40 -23.91
N TYR A 172 5.37 36.40 -23.05
CA TYR A 172 5.61 36.21 -21.61
C TYR A 172 4.39 35.63 -20.89
N ARG A 173 3.15 35.90 -21.34
CA ARG A 173 1.93 35.28 -20.78
C ARG A 173 1.76 33.84 -21.22
N LEU A 174 2.07 33.53 -22.48
CA LEU A 174 2.09 32.15 -22.97
C LEU A 174 3.12 31.33 -22.18
N ARG A 175 4.34 31.83 -22.04
CA ARG A 175 5.38 31.17 -21.25
C ARG A 175 5.07 31.08 -19.76
N ALA A 176 4.46 32.12 -19.17
CA ALA A 176 3.98 32.08 -17.79
C ALA A 176 2.94 30.98 -17.55
N LYS A 177 2.09 30.69 -18.55
CA LYS A 177 1.15 29.57 -18.50
C LYS A 177 1.86 28.21 -18.65
N GLU A 178 2.81 28.08 -19.57
CA GLU A 178 3.64 26.85 -19.70
C GLU A 178 4.34 26.52 -18.37
N VAL A 179 4.97 27.51 -17.73
CA VAL A 179 5.59 27.37 -16.41
C VAL A 179 4.56 27.05 -15.34
N ALA A 180 3.39 27.70 -15.34
CA ALA A 180 2.33 27.38 -14.38
C ALA A 180 1.80 25.95 -14.51
N GLU A 181 1.65 25.42 -15.72
CA GLU A 181 1.26 24.02 -15.94
C GLU A 181 2.40 23.06 -15.54
N ALA A 182 3.65 23.38 -15.84
CA ALA A 182 4.82 22.61 -15.40
C ALA A 182 4.95 22.56 -13.86
N LEU A 183 4.55 23.61 -13.13
CA LEU A 183 4.46 23.62 -11.66
C LEU A 183 3.36 22.67 -11.12
N VAL A 184 2.32 22.36 -11.89
CA VAL A 184 1.32 21.33 -11.55
C VAL A 184 1.83 19.92 -11.90
N LEU A 185 2.54 19.78 -13.03
CA LEU A 185 3.11 18.51 -13.48
C LEU A 185 4.26 18.03 -12.57
N SER A 186 5.09 18.95 -12.09
CA SER A 186 6.18 18.68 -11.12
C SER A 186 5.72 18.51 -9.66
N GLY A 187 4.42 18.65 -9.37
CA GLY A 187 3.88 18.52 -8.02
C GLY A 187 4.23 19.66 -7.05
N PHE A 188 4.74 20.80 -7.53
CA PHE A 188 5.01 21.97 -6.68
C PHE A 188 3.70 22.63 -6.19
N ILE A 189 2.68 22.66 -7.07
CA ILE A 189 1.30 23.02 -6.74
C ILE A 189 0.34 21.92 -7.19
N THR A 190 -0.85 21.86 -6.59
CA THR A 190 -1.94 20.97 -7.02
C THR A 190 -3.28 21.69 -6.97
N SER A 191 -4.27 21.22 -7.73
CA SER A 191 -5.62 21.83 -7.73
C SER A 191 -6.32 21.59 -6.38
N TYR A 192 -7.10 22.55 -5.89
CA TYR A 192 -7.97 22.35 -4.72
C TYR A 192 -9.15 21.38 -4.98
N LYS A 193 -9.44 21.10 -6.26
CA LYS A 193 -10.38 20.06 -6.71
C LYS A 193 -9.73 18.68 -6.82
N ASP A 194 -8.40 18.55 -6.71
CA ASP A 194 -7.74 17.24 -6.60
C ASP A 194 -8.19 16.55 -5.30
N ARG A 195 -9.04 15.53 -5.49
CA ARG A 195 -9.80 14.82 -4.46
C ARG A 195 -9.99 13.35 -4.85
N VAL A 196 -10.39 12.54 -3.87
CA VAL A 196 -10.59 11.09 -3.95
C VAL A 196 -11.53 10.64 -5.06
N LYS A 197 -12.62 11.38 -5.29
CA LYS A 197 -13.68 10.99 -6.25
C LYS A 197 -13.23 10.90 -7.71
N ASN A 198 -12.02 11.35 -8.02
CA ASN A 198 -11.46 11.43 -9.36
C ASN A 198 -10.20 10.54 -9.51
N TYR A 199 -10.10 9.43 -8.77
CA TYR A 199 -9.01 8.46 -8.91
C TYR A 199 -8.84 8.02 -10.38
N LEU A 200 -7.60 8.07 -10.88
CA LEU A 200 -7.25 7.81 -12.29
C LEU A 200 -8.09 8.59 -13.35
N ALA A 201 -8.69 9.72 -12.98
CA ALA A 201 -9.33 10.59 -13.96
C ALA A 201 -8.32 11.09 -15.01
N GLU A 202 -8.78 11.16 -16.26
CA GLU A 202 -7.98 11.58 -17.42
C GLU A 202 -7.31 12.94 -17.20
N ALA A 203 -6.15 13.13 -17.85
CA ALA A 203 -5.46 14.42 -17.86
C ALA A 203 -6.37 15.50 -18.50
N PRO A 204 -6.60 16.65 -17.83
CA PRO A 204 -7.32 17.76 -18.46
C PRO A 204 -6.51 18.30 -19.63
N LYS A 205 -7.19 18.93 -20.60
CA LYS A 205 -6.54 19.60 -21.75
C LYS A 205 -5.65 20.78 -21.37
N GLU A 206 -5.79 21.27 -20.13
CA GLU A 206 -5.16 22.45 -19.57
C GLU A 206 -5.19 22.29 -18.04
N TYR A 207 -4.03 22.31 -17.38
CA TYR A 207 -3.98 22.14 -15.92
C TYR A 207 -4.28 23.43 -15.15
N VAL A 208 -3.99 24.61 -15.73
CA VAL A 208 -4.08 25.92 -15.07
C VAL A 208 -5.07 26.83 -15.78
N THR A 209 -6.26 26.98 -15.19
CA THR A 209 -7.26 27.97 -15.65
C THR A 209 -7.34 29.17 -14.69
N ASP A 210 -7.69 30.34 -15.23
CA ASP A 210 -7.80 31.62 -14.49
C ASP A 210 -8.56 31.51 -13.15
N SER A 211 -9.62 30.69 -13.11
CA SER A 211 -10.54 30.54 -11.97
C SER A 211 -10.14 29.47 -10.95
N GLU A 212 -9.23 28.56 -11.32
CA GLU A 212 -8.88 27.41 -10.48
C GLU A 212 -8.04 27.86 -9.27
N LEU A 213 -8.24 27.21 -8.12
CA LEU A 213 -7.48 27.49 -6.91
C LEU A 213 -6.40 26.42 -6.72
N PHE A 214 -5.15 26.86 -6.67
CA PHE A 214 -3.98 26.01 -6.49
C PHE A 214 -3.46 26.09 -5.06
N VAL A 215 -3.04 24.95 -4.54
CA VAL A 215 -2.46 24.79 -3.21
C VAL A 215 -1.01 24.33 -3.39
N PRO A 216 0.00 25.05 -2.84
CA PRO A 216 1.38 24.60 -2.86
C PRO A 216 1.54 23.34 -2.02
N LEU A 217 2.53 22.51 -2.35
CA LEU A 217 2.90 21.32 -1.56
C LEU A 217 4.18 21.47 -0.71
N PRO A 218 5.21 22.26 -1.07
CA PRO A 218 6.42 22.40 -0.25
C PRO A 218 6.14 22.88 1.17
N ALA A 219 6.71 22.18 2.17
CA ALA A 219 6.60 22.54 3.59
C ALA A 219 7.12 23.95 3.90
N ALA A 220 8.13 24.43 3.15
CA ALA A 220 8.63 25.81 3.23
C ALA A 220 7.56 26.87 2.94
N ILE A 221 6.50 26.50 2.21
CA ILE A 221 5.36 27.36 1.88
C ILE A 221 4.18 27.04 2.79
N THR A 222 3.73 25.78 2.83
CA THR A 222 2.50 25.35 3.51
C THR A 222 2.56 25.33 5.03
N GLU A 223 3.77 25.26 5.60
CA GLU A 223 4.05 25.01 7.03
C GLU A 223 3.52 23.66 7.56
N SER A 224 2.95 22.80 6.68
CA SER A 224 2.54 21.46 7.08
C SER A 224 3.74 20.50 7.18
N LYS A 225 3.59 19.51 8.05
CA LYS A 225 4.49 18.36 8.22
C LYS A 225 3.87 17.06 7.68
N ASP A 226 2.71 17.14 7.04
CA ASP A 226 2.02 15.98 6.46
C ASP A 226 2.80 15.45 5.24
N THR A 227 3.13 14.16 5.24
CA THR A 227 3.66 13.48 4.05
C THR A 227 2.57 13.47 2.96
N THR A 228 2.84 14.04 1.78
CA THR A 228 1.94 13.97 0.61
C THR A 228 2.31 12.78 -0.28
N VAL A 229 1.43 12.35 -1.20
CA VAL A 229 1.77 11.29 -2.18
C VAL A 229 3.01 11.67 -3.00
N TRP A 230 3.14 12.95 -3.37
CA TRP A 230 4.28 13.46 -4.14
C TRP A 230 5.62 13.34 -3.39
N ASN A 231 5.63 13.20 -2.07
CA ASN A 231 6.86 12.99 -1.31
C ASN A 231 7.35 11.54 -1.34
N VAL A 232 6.57 10.60 -1.89
CA VAL A 232 6.86 9.15 -1.84
C VAL A 232 6.78 8.44 -3.20
N VAL A 233 6.68 9.19 -4.31
CA VAL A 233 6.74 8.65 -5.68
C VAL A 233 8.13 8.10 -6.04
N ASP A 234 9.18 8.80 -5.60
CA ASP A 234 10.59 8.43 -5.78
C ASP A 234 10.94 7.21 -4.92
N GLY A 235 11.23 6.07 -5.57
CA GLY A 235 11.42 4.77 -4.93
C GLY A 235 10.14 3.97 -4.67
N ALA A 236 8.98 4.37 -5.21
CA ALA A 236 7.76 3.57 -5.15
C ALA A 236 7.87 2.32 -6.04
N ILE A 237 7.73 1.13 -5.47
CA ILE A 237 7.76 -0.15 -6.22
C ILE A 237 6.41 -0.87 -6.30
N TYR A 238 5.42 -0.44 -5.51
CA TYR A 238 4.02 -0.81 -5.66
C TYR A 238 3.12 0.36 -5.31
N VAL A 239 2.11 0.56 -6.14
CA VAL A 239 1.09 1.61 -5.99
C VAL A 239 -0.25 1.05 -6.43
N SER A 240 -1.29 1.16 -5.59
CA SER A 240 -2.65 0.72 -5.94
C SER A 240 -3.72 1.36 -5.04
N GLN A 241 -4.95 1.50 -5.57
CA GLN A 241 -6.14 1.71 -4.76
C GLN A 241 -6.71 0.34 -4.33
N LEU A 242 -6.67 0.09 -3.02
CA LEU A 242 -7.17 -1.12 -2.37
C LEU A 242 -8.41 -0.81 -1.53
N LYS A 243 -9.15 -1.84 -1.08
CA LYS A 243 -10.16 -1.67 -0.03
C LYS A 243 -9.56 -2.01 1.35
N ARG A 244 -9.77 -1.14 2.32
CA ARG A 244 -9.38 -1.26 3.74
C ARG A 244 -10.61 -1.56 4.58
N LYS A 245 -10.54 -2.53 5.50
CA LYS A 245 -11.65 -2.81 6.43
C LYS A 245 -11.94 -1.58 7.29
N ALA A 246 -13.20 -1.13 7.32
CA ALA A 246 -13.61 0.04 8.09
C ALA A 246 -15.06 -0.11 8.61
N GLY A 247 -15.22 -0.10 9.94
CA GLY A 247 -16.50 -0.33 10.59
C GLY A 247 -16.98 -1.78 10.55
N VAL A 248 -18.09 -2.07 11.24
CA VAL A 248 -18.65 -3.43 11.37
C VAL A 248 -19.27 -3.92 10.05
N PHE A 249 -19.80 -3.01 9.23
CA PHE A 249 -20.45 -3.33 7.95
C PHE A 249 -19.50 -3.65 6.79
N SER A 250 -18.19 -3.82 7.05
CA SER A 250 -17.17 -4.05 6.01
C SER A 250 -17.43 -5.30 5.15
N ALA A 251 -18.15 -6.29 5.68
CA ALA A 251 -18.54 -7.50 4.96
C ALA A 251 -19.48 -7.21 3.77
N PHE A 252 -20.30 -6.15 3.85
CA PHE A 252 -21.23 -5.76 2.79
C PHE A 252 -20.62 -4.75 1.81
N THR A 253 -19.71 -3.89 2.28
CA THR A 253 -19.10 -2.83 1.45
C THR A 253 -17.77 -3.21 0.83
N GLN A 254 -17.23 -4.39 1.14
CA GLN A 254 -15.85 -4.84 0.84
C GLN A 254 -14.73 -3.96 1.43
N GLY A 255 -15.06 -2.92 2.20
CA GLY A 255 -14.14 -1.96 2.79
C GLY A 255 -14.34 -0.52 2.29
N LYS A 256 -13.47 0.39 2.72
CA LYS A 256 -13.33 1.76 2.17
C LYS A 256 -12.09 1.83 1.28
N ASP A 257 -12.12 2.66 0.26
CA ASP A 257 -10.94 2.92 -0.57
C ASP A 257 -9.77 3.49 0.24
N VAL A 258 -8.57 2.98 -0.04
CA VAL A 258 -7.29 3.49 0.42
C VAL A 258 -6.29 3.38 -0.73
N TYR A 259 -5.46 4.40 -0.92
CA TYR A 259 -4.35 4.35 -1.87
C TYR A 259 -3.08 3.99 -1.11
N VAL A 260 -2.41 2.91 -1.53
CA VAL A 260 -1.25 2.33 -0.84
C VAL A 260 -0.02 2.52 -1.71
N VAL A 261 1.08 3.01 -1.10
CA VAL A 261 2.39 3.11 -1.73
C VAL A 261 3.39 2.31 -0.89
N ALA A 262 4.07 1.35 -1.50
CA ALA A 262 5.20 0.64 -0.91
C ALA A 262 6.49 1.15 -1.56
N ASN A 263 7.43 1.65 -0.75
CA ASN A 263 8.59 2.41 -1.24
C ASN A 263 9.91 1.84 -0.71
N GLU A 264 10.76 1.36 -1.62
CA GLU A 264 12.04 0.70 -1.31
C GLU A 264 13.10 1.69 -0.80
N LYS A 265 13.09 2.93 -1.33
CA LYS A 265 14.08 3.97 -0.99
C LYS A 265 13.94 4.45 0.46
N THR A 266 12.72 4.46 0.97
CA THR A 266 12.37 4.86 2.34
C THR A 266 12.15 3.69 3.28
N ASN A 267 12.10 2.45 2.76
CA ASN A 267 11.73 1.23 3.49
C ASN A 267 10.42 1.37 4.29
N LYS A 268 9.40 1.97 3.66
CA LYS A 268 8.11 2.34 4.28
C LYS A 268 6.90 1.96 3.43
N ILE A 269 5.81 1.69 4.12
CA ILE A 269 4.47 1.52 3.54
C ILE A 269 3.61 2.72 3.96
N TYR A 270 3.07 3.42 2.97
CA TYR A 270 2.25 4.63 3.14
C TYR A 270 0.81 4.38 2.72
N PHE A 271 -0.12 4.96 3.48
CA PHE A 271 -1.56 4.88 3.23
C PHE A 271 -2.14 6.28 3.06
N PHE A 272 -2.93 6.48 2.01
CA PHE A 272 -3.47 7.77 1.59
C PHE A 272 -4.96 7.66 1.27
N GLU A 273 -5.66 8.80 1.28
CA GLU A 273 -7.07 8.85 0.88
C GLU A 273 -7.25 8.67 -0.64
N SER A 274 -6.24 9.03 -1.45
CA SER A 274 -6.25 8.93 -2.91
C SER A 274 -4.85 9.13 -3.53
N ASP A 275 -4.77 8.95 -4.84
CA ASP A 275 -3.58 9.15 -5.67
C ASP A 275 -3.02 10.59 -5.68
N VAL A 276 -3.78 11.57 -5.20
CA VAL A 276 -3.39 13.00 -5.12
C VAL A 276 -3.46 13.55 -3.69
N ALA A 277 -3.44 12.67 -2.68
CA ALA A 277 -3.60 13.09 -1.29
C ALA A 277 -2.46 13.98 -0.78
N ARG A 278 -2.86 15.01 -0.04
CA ARG A 278 -1.95 16.00 0.59
C ARG A 278 -1.61 15.69 2.05
N ALA A 279 -1.98 14.50 2.53
CA ALA A 279 -1.61 13.95 3.83
C ALA A 279 -1.74 12.43 3.84
N THR A 280 -0.84 11.75 4.53
CA THR A 280 -0.94 10.33 4.90
C THR A 280 -2.08 10.10 5.89
N LEU A 281 -2.85 9.02 5.68
CA LEU A 281 -3.72 8.42 6.69
C LEU A 281 -2.92 7.60 7.70
N ALA A 282 -1.83 6.97 7.25
CA ALA A 282 -0.83 6.30 8.07
C ALA A 282 0.48 6.13 7.27
N GLU A 283 1.60 6.01 7.97
CA GLU A 283 2.86 5.51 7.43
C GLU A 283 3.53 4.57 8.44
N TYR A 284 4.21 3.54 7.95
CA TYR A 284 4.84 2.50 8.76
C TYR A 284 6.20 2.12 8.19
N ALA A 285 7.21 1.95 9.04
CA ALA A 285 8.50 1.38 8.63
C ALA A 285 8.37 -0.13 8.45
N ALA A 286 8.93 -0.66 7.36
CA ALA A 286 8.72 -2.05 6.98
C ALA A 286 9.32 -3.06 7.98
N ALA A 287 10.48 -2.73 8.56
CA ALA A 287 11.16 -3.56 9.56
C ALA A 287 10.38 -3.70 10.88
N ASP A 288 9.49 -2.76 11.21
CA ASP A 288 8.60 -2.82 12.39
C ASP A 288 7.36 -3.70 12.14
N GLY A 289 7.22 -4.22 10.93
CA GLY A 289 6.00 -4.85 10.42
C GLY A 289 6.13 -6.32 10.08
N PHE A 290 5.03 -7.04 10.28
CA PHE A 290 4.83 -8.34 9.64
C PHE A 290 3.52 -8.40 8.85
N VAL A 291 3.50 -9.28 7.86
CA VAL A 291 2.39 -9.52 6.94
C VAL A 291 1.96 -10.99 6.97
N GLN A 292 0.64 -11.21 6.89
CA GLN A 292 -0.01 -12.52 6.78
C GLN A 292 -1.25 -12.44 5.89
N PHE A 293 -1.75 -13.59 5.44
CA PHE A 293 -3.05 -13.68 4.79
C PHE A 293 -4.21 -13.54 5.80
N ASP A 294 -5.31 -12.94 5.35
CA ASP A 294 -6.50 -12.63 6.16
C ASP A 294 -7.80 -13.11 5.47
N ASN A 295 -7.81 -14.39 5.10
CA ASN A 295 -8.92 -15.03 4.40
C ASN A 295 -10.24 -15.05 5.21
N ALA A 296 -10.16 -14.78 6.52
CA ALA A 296 -11.31 -14.69 7.43
C ALA A 296 -12.15 -13.41 7.24
N HIS A 297 -11.60 -12.33 6.69
CA HIS A 297 -12.35 -11.09 6.43
C HIS A 297 -12.59 -10.83 4.95
N PHE A 298 -11.66 -11.22 4.09
CA PHE A 298 -11.75 -11.04 2.64
C PHE A 298 -11.11 -12.25 1.95
N GLN A 299 -11.74 -12.77 0.89
CA GLN A 299 -11.23 -13.95 0.16
C GLN A 299 -9.76 -13.81 -0.29
N PHE A 300 -9.34 -12.59 -0.62
CA PHE A 300 -7.97 -12.22 -0.97
C PHE A 300 -7.43 -11.17 0.01
N GLY A 301 -7.64 -11.42 1.31
CA GLY A 301 -7.27 -10.55 2.41
C GLY A 301 -5.78 -10.61 2.75
N VAL A 302 -5.22 -9.47 3.12
CA VAL A 302 -3.87 -9.32 3.70
C VAL A 302 -3.99 -8.52 4.99
N LYS A 303 -3.42 -9.04 6.07
CA LYS A 303 -3.22 -8.30 7.33
C LYS A 303 -1.76 -7.89 7.44
N LEU A 304 -1.52 -6.58 7.50
CA LEU A 304 -0.28 -5.99 8.02
C LEU A 304 -0.45 -5.73 9.52
N VAL A 305 0.60 -5.95 10.31
CA VAL A 305 0.61 -5.70 11.77
C VAL A 305 1.87 -4.94 12.15
N TYR A 306 1.69 -3.91 12.98
CA TYR A 306 2.73 -3.00 13.49
C TYR A 306 2.45 -2.74 14.97
N GLY A 307 3.00 -3.61 15.83
CA GLY A 307 2.65 -3.66 17.26
C GLY A 307 1.15 -3.95 17.45
N GLU A 308 0.46 -3.10 18.22
CA GLU A 308 -0.99 -3.20 18.44
C GLU A 308 -1.84 -2.77 17.22
N LYS A 309 -1.24 -2.04 16.27
CA LYS A 309 -1.94 -1.54 15.07
C LYS A 309 -1.92 -2.59 13.97
N PHE A 310 -2.96 -2.61 13.14
CA PHE A 310 -3.01 -3.47 11.97
C PHE A 310 -3.81 -2.84 10.83
N GLU A 311 -3.52 -3.26 9.60
CA GLU A 311 -4.28 -2.91 8.40
C GLU A 311 -4.83 -4.18 7.76
N LEU A 312 -6.15 -4.25 7.58
CA LEU A 312 -6.82 -5.35 6.87
C LEU A 312 -7.22 -4.86 5.48
N LEU A 313 -6.56 -5.42 4.47
CA LEU A 313 -6.63 -4.97 3.07
C LEU A 313 -7.20 -6.09 2.20
N ASN A 314 -8.16 -5.76 1.35
CA ASN A 314 -8.68 -6.66 0.34
C ASN A 314 -7.99 -6.37 -1.01
N LEU A 315 -7.32 -7.37 -1.56
CA LEU A 315 -6.57 -7.25 -2.80
C LEU A 315 -7.40 -7.63 -4.05
N VAL A 316 -8.68 -8.01 -3.85
CA VAL A 316 -9.71 -8.31 -4.87
C VAL A 316 -9.44 -9.53 -5.76
N THR A 317 -8.17 -9.84 -6.07
CA THR A 317 -7.74 -11.03 -6.82
C THR A 317 -6.58 -11.74 -6.12
N LYS A 318 -6.36 -13.03 -6.42
CA LYS A 318 -5.22 -13.78 -5.88
C LYS A 318 -3.90 -13.22 -6.39
N GLU A 319 -3.87 -12.83 -7.65
CA GLU A 319 -2.69 -12.27 -8.32
C GLU A 319 -2.29 -10.94 -7.69
N GLY A 320 -3.27 -10.11 -7.31
CA GLY A 320 -3.06 -8.90 -6.52
C GLY A 320 -2.55 -9.22 -5.10
N GLN A 321 -3.09 -10.24 -4.45
CA GLN A 321 -2.68 -10.73 -3.13
C GLN A 321 -1.20 -11.16 -3.12
N GLU A 322 -0.80 -11.96 -4.11
CA GLU A 322 0.59 -12.43 -4.25
C GLU A 322 1.53 -11.30 -4.67
N ALA A 323 1.15 -10.45 -5.63
CA ALA A 323 2.00 -9.34 -6.08
C ALA A 323 2.27 -8.33 -4.94
N PHE A 324 1.22 -7.96 -4.19
CA PHE A 324 1.36 -7.06 -3.04
C PHE A 324 2.19 -7.71 -1.93
N LEU A 325 1.95 -8.98 -1.60
CA LEU A 325 2.76 -9.70 -0.62
C LEU A 325 4.25 -9.73 -1.01
N ASN A 326 4.60 -10.17 -2.22
CA ASN A 326 6.00 -10.19 -2.66
C ASN A 326 6.63 -8.79 -2.61
N THR A 327 5.87 -7.73 -2.93
CA THR A 327 6.36 -6.35 -2.80
C THR A 327 6.65 -5.98 -1.34
N LEU A 328 5.74 -6.28 -0.41
CA LEU A 328 5.95 -6.01 1.01
C LEU A 328 7.22 -6.67 1.54
N LEU A 329 7.50 -7.92 1.12
CA LEU A 329 8.74 -8.61 1.48
C LEU A 329 9.98 -7.93 0.88
N ASN A 330 9.89 -7.42 -0.36
CA ASN A 330 10.99 -6.68 -1.00
C ASN A 330 11.29 -5.33 -0.31
N VAL A 331 10.28 -4.66 0.27
CA VAL A 331 10.46 -3.44 1.09
C VAL A 331 10.94 -3.77 2.52
N GLY A 332 11.05 -5.06 2.88
CA GLY A 332 11.58 -5.51 4.17
C GLY A 332 10.53 -5.83 5.25
N VAL A 333 9.24 -5.91 4.90
CA VAL A 333 8.20 -6.40 5.82
C VAL A 333 8.37 -7.92 6.00
N GLN A 334 8.29 -8.41 7.24
CA GLN A 334 8.48 -9.84 7.51
C GLN A 334 7.21 -10.66 7.20
N TYR A 335 7.33 -11.86 6.62
CA TYR A 335 6.19 -12.79 6.57
C TYR A 335 6.07 -13.54 7.91
N ARG A 336 4.91 -13.48 8.57
CA ARG A 336 4.64 -14.29 9.77
C ARG A 336 3.16 -14.57 9.94
N GLU A 337 2.77 -15.84 9.90
CA GLU A 337 1.42 -16.27 10.31
C GLU A 337 1.37 -16.33 11.85
N VAL A 338 0.55 -15.49 12.50
CA VAL A 338 0.45 -15.46 13.97
C VAL A 338 -0.78 -16.26 14.44
N TYR A 339 -0.86 -17.50 13.97
CA TYR A 339 -1.93 -18.44 14.25
C TYR A 339 -1.35 -19.85 14.42
N ASN A 340 -1.95 -20.63 15.31
CA ASN A 340 -1.50 -22.00 15.64
C ASN A 340 -0.01 -22.06 16.08
N LEU A 341 0.46 -21.10 16.88
CA LEU A 341 1.84 -21.06 17.39
C LEU A 341 2.29 -22.39 18.01
N ALA A 342 1.42 -23.07 18.75
CA ALA A 342 1.68 -24.39 19.32
C ALA A 342 2.00 -25.48 18.27
N ALA A 343 1.54 -25.32 17.02
CA ALA A 343 1.91 -26.19 15.90
C ALA A 343 3.22 -25.74 15.21
N GLU A 344 3.63 -24.48 15.31
CA GLU A 344 4.99 -24.04 14.93
C GLU A 344 6.03 -24.55 15.95
N GLU A 345 5.66 -24.59 17.23
CA GLU A 345 6.50 -24.96 18.37
C GLU A 345 6.71 -26.48 18.54
N ALA A 346 5.84 -27.33 17.97
CA ALA A 346 5.97 -28.79 18.00
C ALA A 346 7.39 -29.28 17.63
N LYS A 347 7.87 -30.35 18.28
CA LYS A 347 9.22 -30.91 18.03
C LYS A 347 9.23 -31.98 16.94
N SER A 348 8.12 -32.67 16.68
CA SER A 348 7.97 -33.69 15.62
C SER A 348 6.65 -33.56 14.85
N PHE A 349 6.62 -33.98 13.59
CA PHE A 349 5.40 -34.19 12.81
C PHE A 349 4.40 -35.09 13.54
N TYR A 350 4.89 -36.04 14.36
CA TYR A 350 4.06 -37.01 15.07
C TYR A 350 3.23 -36.40 16.21
N GLU A 351 3.60 -35.23 16.76
CA GLU A 351 2.78 -34.52 17.77
C GLU A 351 1.48 -33.93 17.20
N LEU A 352 1.36 -33.93 15.86
CA LEU A 352 0.26 -33.31 15.15
C LEU A 352 -0.88 -34.30 14.90
N LYS A 353 -2.07 -33.74 14.65
CA LYS A 353 -3.27 -34.48 14.24
C LYS A 353 -3.96 -33.78 13.10
N ASP A 354 -4.80 -34.52 12.39
CA ASP A 354 -5.66 -33.95 11.35
C ASP A 354 -6.90 -34.82 11.10
N PHE A 355 -7.82 -34.36 10.25
CA PHE A 355 -9.10 -35.05 9.96
C PHE A 355 -9.13 -35.70 8.57
N ASP A 356 -9.52 -36.98 8.53
CA ASP A 356 -9.67 -37.73 7.27
C ASP A 356 -10.92 -37.31 6.46
N MET A 357 -11.13 -37.89 5.28
CA MET A 357 -12.30 -37.64 4.43
C MET A 357 -13.65 -37.98 5.10
N GLU A 358 -13.67 -38.81 6.14
CA GLU A 358 -14.88 -39.13 6.93
C GLU A 358 -15.02 -38.22 8.16
N LYS A 359 -14.12 -37.25 8.32
CA LYS A 359 -13.99 -36.30 9.46
C LYS A 359 -13.66 -36.97 10.79
N LYS A 360 -13.04 -38.14 10.76
CA LYS A 360 -12.46 -38.78 11.93
C LYS A 360 -11.06 -38.20 12.18
N GLU A 361 -10.74 -37.98 13.46
CA GLU A 361 -9.38 -37.59 13.87
C GLU A 361 -8.39 -38.74 13.61
N VAL A 362 -7.25 -38.39 13.01
CA VAL A 362 -6.10 -39.26 12.70
C VAL A 362 -4.86 -38.65 13.37
N SER A 363 -4.12 -39.46 14.13
CA SER A 363 -2.86 -39.02 14.73
C SER A 363 -1.73 -39.16 13.72
N MET A 364 -0.83 -38.18 13.62
CA MET A 364 0.33 -38.33 12.75
C MET A 364 1.32 -39.39 13.28
N GLU A 365 1.21 -39.77 14.56
CA GLU A 365 1.88 -40.96 15.12
C GLU A 365 1.54 -42.27 14.38
N GLU A 366 0.40 -42.35 13.69
CA GLU A 366 0.04 -43.53 12.87
C GLU A 366 1.05 -43.77 11.72
N TYR A 367 1.88 -42.78 11.40
CA TYR A 367 2.95 -42.83 10.40
C TYR A 367 4.36 -42.95 11.01
N LYS A 368 4.49 -43.30 12.30
CA LYS A 368 5.79 -43.47 12.97
C LYS A 368 6.67 -44.53 12.27
N GLY A 369 7.94 -44.20 12.01
CA GLY A 369 8.86 -45.07 11.27
C GLY A 369 8.67 -45.10 9.74
N LYS A 370 7.70 -44.35 9.20
CA LYS A 370 7.45 -44.20 7.76
C LYS A 370 8.11 -42.94 7.22
N VAL A 371 8.50 -42.96 5.95
CA VAL A 371 8.83 -41.75 5.19
C VAL A 371 7.52 -41.17 4.69
N VAL A 372 7.23 -39.89 4.96
CA VAL A 372 5.91 -39.30 4.70
C VAL A 372 6.02 -38.15 3.70
N LEU A 373 5.28 -38.24 2.59
CA LEU A 373 5.19 -37.21 1.56
C LEU A 373 3.84 -36.47 1.67
N VAL A 374 3.85 -35.32 2.34
CA VAL A 374 2.68 -34.45 2.54
C VAL A 374 2.51 -33.52 1.33
N VAL A 375 1.32 -33.49 0.73
CA VAL A 375 1.03 -32.70 -0.49
C VAL A 375 -0.30 -31.98 -0.37
N ASN A 376 -0.34 -30.66 -0.66
CA ASN A 376 -1.62 -29.98 -0.88
C ASN A 376 -2.11 -30.28 -2.31
N VAL A 377 -3.21 -31.00 -2.47
CA VAL A 377 -3.67 -31.51 -3.77
C VAL A 377 -4.86 -30.72 -4.33
N SER A 378 -5.07 -30.81 -5.64
CA SER A 378 -6.28 -30.28 -6.27
C SER A 378 -6.69 -31.04 -7.54
N SER A 379 -7.97 -31.00 -7.86
CA SER A 379 -8.68 -31.68 -8.94
C SER A 379 -8.82 -30.82 -10.20
N LYS A 380 -9.00 -29.50 -10.10
CA LYS A 380 -9.19 -28.61 -11.28
C LYS A 380 -7.95 -27.76 -11.59
N CYS A 381 -6.75 -28.27 -11.29
CA CYS A 381 -5.49 -27.59 -11.55
C CYS A 381 -4.81 -28.09 -12.83
N GLY A 382 -4.13 -27.21 -13.57
CA GLY A 382 -3.33 -27.61 -14.75
C GLY A 382 -2.16 -28.56 -14.44
N LEU A 383 -1.80 -28.70 -13.15
CA LEU A 383 -0.77 -29.63 -12.65
C LEU A 383 -1.34 -31.00 -12.25
N THR A 384 -2.67 -31.12 -12.12
CA THR A 384 -3.37 -32.34 -11.68
C THR A 384 -3.10 -33.56 -12.56
N PRO A 385 -3.11 -33.46 -13.91
CA PRO A 385 -2.93 -34.63 -14.79
C PRO A 385 -1.54 -35.27 -14.74
N THR A 386 -0.55 -34.60 -14.15
CA THR A 386 0.81 -35.12 -13.95
C THR A 386 1.05 -35.51 -12.50
N ASN A 387 0.61 -34.69 -11.54
CA ASN A 387 0.94 -34.91 -10.13
C ASN A 387 0.21 -36.12 -9.53
N TYR A 388 -1.07 -36.37 -9.82
CA TYR A 388 -1.74 -37.55 -9.26
C TYR A 388 -1.13 -38.88 -9.77
N PRO A 389 -0.91 -39.08 -11.09
CA PRO A 389 -0.24 -40.28 -11.58
C PRO A 389 1.17 -40.50 -11.02
N GLU A 390 2.01 -39.47 -10.94
CA GLU A 390 3.37 -39.62 -10.41
C GLU A 390 3.40 -39.87 -8.89
N LEU A 391 2.51 -39.22 -8.11
CA LEU A 391 2.37 -39.49 -6.68
C LEU A 391 1.89 -40.94 -6.43
N GLN A 392 0.92 -41.40 -7.22
CA GLN A 392 0.41 -42.77 -7.14
C GLN A 392 1.49 -43.78 -7.53
N GLN A 393 2.26 -43.51 -8.59
CA GLN A 393 3.37 -44.36 -9.04
C GLN A 393 4.48 -44.49 -7.96
N LEU A 394 4.82 -43.41 -7.26
CA LEU A 394 5.74 -43.47 -6.12
C LEU A 394 5.17 -44.29 -4.97
N TYR A 395 3.89 -44.07 -4.63
CA TYR A 395 3.23 -44.78 -3.54
C TYR A 395 3.14 -46.29 -3.79
N GLU A 396 2.66 -46.70 -4.97
CA GLU A 396 2.60 -48.12 -5.38
C GLU A 396 3.96 -48.81 -5.28
N LYS A 397 5.02 -48.11 -5.68
CA LYS A 397 6.40 -48.60 -5.73
C LYS A 397 7.04 -48.75 -4.35
N TYR A 398 6.71 -47.86 -3.39
CA TYR A 398 7.44 -47.73 -2.13
C TYR A 398 6.62 -47.90 -0.83
N GLN A 399 5.30 -48.10 -0.91
CA GLN A 399 4.45 -48.31 0.27
C GLN A 399 4.89 -49.50 1.14
N GLU A 400 5.37 -50.59 0.53
CA GLU A 400 5.88 -51.77 1.24
C GLU A 400 7.24 -51.50 1.93
N GLU A 401 8.10 -50.67 1.33
CA GLU A 401 9.38 -50.21 1.91
C GLU A 401 9.18 -49.13 3.01
N GLY A 402 7.98 -48.52 3.06
CA GLY A 402 7.54 -47.62 4.11
C GLY A 402 7.37 -46.16 3.71
N LEU A 403 7.16 -45.86 2.42
CA LEU A 403 6.64 -44.55 2.00
C LEU A 403 5.14 -44.46 2.31
N VAL A 404 4.67 -43.29 2.75
CA VAL A 404 3.25 -42.94 2.75
C VAL A 404 3.06 -41.57 2.11
N VAL A 405 2.19 -41.48 1.11
CA VAL A 405 1.77 -40.19 0.54
C VAL A 405 0.50 -39.73 1.26
N LEU A 406 0.43 -38.49 1.69
CA LEU A 406 -0.74 -37.91 2.36
C LEU A 406 -1.25 -36.72 1.54
N GLY A 407 -2.44 -36.86 0.94
CA GLY A 407 -3.05 -35.82 0.12
C GLY A 407 -4.04 -34.95 0.90
N PHE A 408 -3.81 -33.64 0.89
CA PHE A 408 -4.63 -32.66 1.59
C PHE A 408 -5.31 -31.72 0.57
N PRO A 409 -6.60 -31.93 0.22
CA PRO A 409 -7.30 -31.08 -0.75
C PRO A 409 -7.45 -29.65 -0.22
N CYS A 410 -7.19 -28.65 -1.06
CA CYS A 410 -7.25 -27.24 -0.64
C CYS A 410 -7.80 -26.31 -1.72
N ASN A 411 -8.81 -25.48 -1.38
CA ASN A 411 -9.49 -24.61 -2.33
C ASN A 411 -8.90 -23.18 -2.44
N GLN A 412 -7.90 -22.83 -1.62
CA GLN A 412 -7.31 -21.48 -1.56
C GLN A 412 -6.64 -21.05 -2.87
N PHE A 413 -6.32 -21.99 -3.75
CA PHE A 413 -5.57 -21.77 -4.98
C PHE A 413 -6.51 -21.66 -6.19
N ALA A 414 -6.95 -20.43 -6.46
CA ALA A 414 -7.81 -20.06 -7.58
C ALA A 414 -9.14 -20.85 -7.69
N GLY A 415 -9.69 -21.30 -6.56
CA GLY A 415 -10.97 -22.02 -6.52
C GLY A 415 -10.95 -23.40 -7.19
N GLN A 416 -9.77 -24.01 -7.31
CA GLN A 416 -9.58 -25.26 -8.07
C GLN A 416 -10.07 -26.52 -7.33
N GLU A 417 -10.48 -26.40 -6.05
CA GLU A 417 -11.08 -27.48 -5.25
C GLU A 417 -12.50 -27.18 -4.77
N PRO A 418 -13.47 -26.94 -5.69
CA PRO A 418 -14.81 -26.53 -5.29
C PRO A 418 -15.62 -27.67 -4.66
N GLY A 419 -15.41 -28.91 -5.09
CA GLY A 419 -16.31 -30.05 -4.80
C GLY A 419 -16.27 -30.56 -3.36
N THR A 420 -17.26 -31.39 -3.00
CA THR A 420 -17.35 -32.04 -1.68
C THR A 420 -16.32 -33.16 -1.50
N HIS A 421 -16.20 -33.72 -0.29
CA HIS A 421 -15.30 -34.85 -0.02
C HIS A 421 -15.61 -36.05 -0.92
N GLU A 422 -16.89 -36.34 -1.12
CA GLU A 422 -17.39 -37.41 -1.98
C GLU A 422 -17.05 -37.16 -3.45
N GLU A 423 -17.21 -35.91 -3.94
CA GLU A 423 -16.84 -35.53 -5.31
C GLU A 423 -15.33 -35.60 -5.55
N ILE A 424 -14.51 -35.27 -4.55
CA ILE A 424 -13.04 -35.36 -4.63
C ILE A 424 -12.60 -36.83 -4.64
N VAL A 425 -13.15 -37.65 -3.75
CA VAL A 425 -12.90 -39.10 -3.69
C VAL A 425 -13.37 -39.80 -4.97
N GLU A 426 -14.47 -39.37 -5.60
CA GLU A 426 -14.87 -39.87 -6.91
C GLU A 426 -13.90 -39.41 -8.01
N PHE A 427 -13.52 -38.12 -8.02
CA PHE A 427 -12.63 -37.55 -9.02
C PHE A 427 -11.27 -38.26 -9.08
N VAL A 428 -10.64 -38.55 -7.93
CA VAL A 428 -9.28 -39.14 -7.92
C VAL A 428 -9.22 -40.58 -8.41
N LYS A 429 -10.36 -41.30 -8.48
CA LYS A 429 -10.42 -42.67 -9.03
C LYS A 429 -9.95 -42.76 -10.47
N GLN A 430 -10.11 -41.70 -11.27
CA GLN A 430 -9.61 -41.67 -12.65
C GLN A 430 -8.08 -41.78 -12.75
N TYR A 431 -7.37 -41.47 -11.67
CA TYR A 431 -5.91 -41.60 -11.53
C TYR A 431 -5.50 -42.81 -10.68
N ASN A 432 -6.47 -43.66 -10.29
CA ASN A 432 -6.28 -44.83 -9.41
C ASN A 432 -5.64 -44.51 -8.05
N VAL A 433 -5.88 -43.31 -7.48
CA VAL A 433 -5.29 -42.93 -6.19
C VAL A 433 -5.69 -43.91 -5.08
N THR A 434 -4.71 -44.54 -4.44
CA THR A 434 -4.89 -45.42 -3.27
C THR A 434 -4.23 -44.89 -1.99
N PHE A 435 -3.51 -43.78 -2.07
CA PHE A 435 -2.91 -43.15 -0.89
C PHE A 435 -3.94 -42.36 -0.06
N PRO A 436 -3.76 -42.23 1.28
CA PRO A 436 -4.70 -41.52 2.14
C PRO A 436 -4.98 -40.07 1.71
N LEU A 437 -6.27 -39.70 1.74
CA LEU A 437 -6.73 -38.32 1.57
C LEU A 437 -7.39 -37.82 2.86
N PHE A 438 -7.09 -36.58 3.20
CA PHE A 438 -7.67 -35.85 4.33
C PHE A 438 -8.86 -35.00 3.90
N GLU A 439 -9.66 -34.48 4.84
CA GLU A 439 -10.77 -33.57 4.49
C GLU A 439 -10.28 -32.33 3.71
N LYS A 440 -11.16 -31.59 3.04
CA LYS A 440 -10.76 -30.36 2.34
C LYS A 440 -10.63 -29.19 3.34
N HIS A 441 -9.42 -28.65 3.50
CA HIS A 441 -9.15 -27.55 4.43
C HIS A 441 -8.10 -26.55 3.91
N ASP A 442 -8.00 -25.41 4.59
CA ASP A 442 -7.05 -24.33 4.31
C ASP A 442 -5.61 -24.68 4.76
N VAL A 443 -4.60 -24.23 4.00
CA VAL A 443 -3.17 -24.47 4.30
C VAL A 443 -2.35 -23.20 4.56
N ASN A 444 -2.96 -22.03 4.34
CA ASN A 444 -2.43 -20.69 4.62
C ASN A 444 -3.42 -19.85 5.45
N GLY A 445 -2.92 -18.86 6.18
CA GLY A 445 -3.72 -17.91 6.96
C GLY A 445 -4.23 -18.48 8.28
N SER A 446 -5.21 -17.81 8.90
CA SER A 446 -5.75 -18.15 10.23
C SER A 446 -6.30 -19.57 10.37
N ASN A 447 -6.77 -20.12 9.27
CA ASN A 447 -7.44 -21.42 9.24
C ASN A 447 -6.50 -22.50 8.65
N ALA A 448 -5.19 -22.23 8.57
CA ALA A 448 -4.22 -23.23 8.16
C ALA A 448 -4.24 -24.44 9.12
N ARG A 449 -4.20 -25.66 8.57
CA ARG A 449 -4.05 -26.89 9.37
C ARG A 449 -2.77 -26.87 10.21
N ALA A 450 -2.77 -27.57 11.34
CA ALA A 450 -1.58 -27.74 12.18
C ALA A 450 -0.41 -28.35 11.40
N VAL A 451 -0.68 -29.40 10.62
CA VAL A 451 0.29 -30.06 9.70
C VAL A 451 0.99 -29.07 8.78
N PHE A 452 0.24 -28.23 8.06
CA PHE A 452 0.85 -27.26 7.14
C PHE A 452 1.52 -26.10 7.89
N THR A 453 1.02 -25.69 9.05
CA THR A 453 1.64 -24.64 9.86
C THR A 453 3.03 -25.06 10.32
N TYR A 454 3.15 -26.25 10.94
CA TYR A 454 4.42 -26.88 11.30
C TYR A 454 5.38 -26.98 10.11
N LEU A 455 4.94 -27.59 9.00
CA LEU A 455 5.80 -27.86 7.85
C LEU A 455 6.29 -26.58 7.16
N LYS A 456 5.48 -25.52 7.08
CA LYS A 456 5.90 -24.20 6.59
C LYS A 456 6.94 -23.53 7.52
N ALA A 457 6.79 -23.69 8.83
CA ALA A 457 7.68 -23.10 9.82
C ALA A 457 9.06 -23.77 9.82
N LYS A 458 9.11 -25.12 9.85
CA LYS A 458 10.39 -25.86 9.82
C LYS A 458 11.05 -25.87 8.43
N LEU A 459 10.28 -25.87 7.34
CA LEU A 459 10.78 -25.83 5.96
C LEU A 459 10.30 -24.55 5.24
N PRO A 460 11.00 -23.41 5.48
CA PRO A 460 10.65 -22.12 4.89
C PRO A 460 10.71 -22.13 3.36
N GLY A 461 10.01 -21.18 2.74
CA GLY A 461 9.97 -21.01 1.29
C GLY A 461 10.89 -19.87 0.83
N THR A 462 11.30 -19.90 -0.44
CA THR A 462 11.94 -18.73 -1.07
C THR A 462 10.94 -17.58 -1.08
N PHE A 463 11.32 -16.40 -0.58
CA PHE A 463 10.43 -15.25 -0.41
C PHE A 463 9.19 -15.59 0.45
N GLY A 464 9.41 -16.15 1.64
CA GLY A 464 8.38 -16.38 2.66
C GLY A 464 7.81 -17.81 2.69
N ASN A 465 7.23 -18.17 3.84
CA ASN A 465 6.97 -19.57 4.20
C ASN A 465 5.68 -20.15 3.61
N TYR A 466 4.74 -19.31 3.18
CA TYR A 466 3.43 -19.70 2.68
C TYR A 466 3.44 -20.68 1.50
N ILE A 467 2.37 -21.46 1.36
CA ILE A 467 2.13 -22.30 0.19
C ILE A 467 1.73 -21.40 -0.98
N LYS A 468 2.46 -21.43 -2.11
CA LYS A 468 2.20 -20.54 -3.26
C LYS A 468 1.09 -21.09 -4.18
N TRP A 469 1.07 -22.41 -4.38
CA TRP A 469 0.12 -23.06 -5.28
C TRP A 469 -0.22 -24.50 -4.86
N ASN A 470 -1.22 -25.07 -5.53
CA ASN A 470 -1.49 -26.52 -5.56
C ASN A 470 -0.21 -27.33 -5.86
N PHE A 471 -0.10 -28.50 -5.24
CA PHE A 471 1.00 -29.44 -5.35
C PHE A 471 2.37 -28.95 -4.86
N THR A 472 2.41 -28.11 -3.82
CA THR A 472 3.61 -27.99 -2.99
C THR A 472 3.75 -29.29 -2.17
N LYS A 473 4.97 -29.83 -2.06
CA LYS A 473 5.23 -31.06 -1.30
C LYS A 473 6.19 -30.82 -0.14
N PHE A 474 6.04 -31.59 0.92
CA PHE A 474 6.99 -31.71 2.01
C PHE A 474 7.28 -33.18 2.26
N LEU A 475 8.56 -33.54 2.35
CA LEU A 475 9.02 -34.88 2.70
C LEU A 475 9.50 -34.87 4.15
N VAL A 476 9.00 -35.82 4.94
CA VAL A 476 9.28 -36.04 6.36
C VAL A 476 9.93 -37.42 6.50
N ASP A 477 10.93 -37.53 7.38
CA ASP A 477 11.68 -38.78 7.57
C ASP A 477 10.99 -39.78 8.54
N ARG A 478 11.65 -40.94 8.73
CA ARG A 478 11.19 -42.02 9.61
C ARG A 478 11.14 -41.65 11.11
N ASN A 479 11.68 -40.50 11.50
CA ASN A 479 11.71 -39.99 12.87
C ASN A 479 10.70 -38.82 13.05
N GLY A 480 9.93 -38.48 12.01
CA GLY A 480 8.95 -37.41 12.02
C GLY A 480 9.56 -36.02 11.80
N GLN A 481 10.81 -35.94 11.34
CA GLN A 481 11.49 -34.66 11.12
C GLN A 481 11.33 -34.19 9.67
N PRO A 482 10.96 -32.92 9.43
CA PRO A 482 10.84 -32.35 8.08
C PRO A 482 12.19 -32.31 7.36
N PHE A 483 12.33 -33.08 6.29
CA PHE A 483 13.57 -33.21 5.53
C PHE A 483 13.70 -32.16 4.42
N LYS A 484 12.68 -32.03 3.55
CA LYS A 484 12.78 -31.20 2.33
C LYS A 484 11.43 -30.76 1.79
N ARG A 485 11.40 -29.56 1.21
CA ARG A 485 10.22 -28.94 0.58
C ARG A 485 10.43 -28.80 -0.92
N TYR A 486 9.38 -29.06 -1.69
CA TYR A 486 9.39 -29.02 -3.16
C TYR A 486 8.30 -28.09 -3.68
N ALA A 487 8.61 -27.36 -4.73
CA ALA A 487 7.72 -26.39 -5.36
C ALA A 487 6.58 -27.07 -6.15
N PRO A 488 5.48 -26.34 -6.43
CA PRO A 488 4.39 -26.78 -7.30
C PRO A 488 4.80 -27.43 -8.63
N LYS A 489 5.90 -26.97 -9.23
CA LYS A 489 6.40 -27.43 -10.54
C LYS A 489 7.43 -28.56 -10.45
N ASP A 490 7.90 -28.90 -9.25
CA ASP A 490 8.82 -30.01 -9.05
C ASP A 490 8.00 -31.30 -9.15
N LEU A 491 8.25 -32.09 -10.19
CA LEU A 491 7.47 -33.29 -10.49
C LEU A 491 7.78 -34.39 -9.46
N PRO A 492 6.80 -35.17 -8.98
CA PRO A 492 7.07 -36.16 -7.94
C PRO A 492 8.22 -37.12 -8.28
N LEU A 493 8.33 -37.60 -9.52
CA LEU A 493 9.43 -38.48 -9.94
C LEU A 493 10.81 -37.78 -9.94
N SER A 494 10.88 -36.44 -9.99
CA SER A 494 12.18 -35.74 -10.01
C SER A 494 12.90 -35.72 -8.66
N PHE A 495 12.23 -36.14 -7.58
CA PHE A 495 12.82 -36.31 -6.24
C PHE A 495 12.72 -37.75 -5.71
N GLU A 496 12.63 -38.75 -6.61
CA GLU A 496 12.62 -40.18 -6.23
C GLU A 496 13.88 -40.59 -5.43
N GLU A 497 15.05 -40.00 -5.71
CA GLU A 497 16.29 -40.29 -4.97
C GLU A 497 16.27 -39.77 -3.52
N ASP A 498 15.65 -38.61 -3.25
CA ASP A 498 15.48 -38.08 -1.89
C ASP A 498 14.61 -39.05 -1.05
N ILE A 499 13.59 -39.66 -1.68
CA ILE A 499 12.74 -40.67 -1.04
C ILE A 499 13.54 -41.95 -0.75
N LYS A 500 14.33 -42.44 -1.71
CA LYS A 500 15.19 -43.62 -1.51
C LYS A 500 16.20 -43.43 -0.38
N GLU A 501 16.80 -42.24 -0.27
CA GLU A 501 17.76 -41.93 0.80
C GLU A 501 17.13 -42.11 2.19
N LEU A 502 15.90 -41.63 2.38
CA LEU A 502 15.18 -41.78 3.64
C LEU A 502 14.63 -43.19 3.87
N LEU A 503 14.25 -43.91 2.82
CA LEU A 503 13.82 -45.31 2.93
C LEU A 503 14.98 -46.24 3.29
N ALA A 504 16.18 -45.98 2.80
CA ALA A 504 17.39 -46.76 3.09
C ALA A 504 17.93 -46.55 4.52
N LYS A 505 17.56 -45.44 5.18
CA LYS A 505 17.82 -45.24 6.62
C LYS A 505 16.87 -46.11 7.44
N ALA A 506 17.40 -46.76 8.47
CA ALA A 506 16.56 -47.35 9.52
C ALA A 506 15.90 -46.23 10.34
N PRO A 507 14.69 -46.45 10.91
CA PRO A 507 14.20 -45.56 11.97
C PRO A 507 15.18 -45.60 13.14
N GLU A 508 15.48 -44.46 13.74
CA GLU A 508 16.33 -44.43 14.93
C GLU A 508 15.58 -45.01 16.14
N PRO A 509 16.27 -45.70 17.07
CA PRO A 509 15.67 -46.06 18.34
C PRO A 509 15.29 -44.78 19.11
N GLU A 510 14.16 -44.79 19.80
CA GLU A 510 13.73 -43.64 20.60
C GLU A 510 14.77 -43.34 21.69
N LYS A 511 15.49 -42.23 21.53
CA LYS A 511 16.33 -41.65 22.60
C LYS A 511 15.43 -41.27 23.77
N THR A 512 15.89 -41.55 24.97
CA THR A 512 15.16 -41.26 26.21
C THR A 512 15.15 -39.76 26.53
N GLU A 513 14.28 -39.35 27.47
CA GLU A 513 14.19 -37.95 27.94
C GLU A 513 15.44 -37.47 28.70
N GLU A 514 16.42 -38.34 28.99
CA GLU A 514 17.73 -37.96 29.49
C GLU A 514 18.70 -37.68 28.32
N GLU A 515 18.82 -38.61 27.37
CA GLU A 515 19.73 -38.48 26.20
C GLU A 515 19.40 -37.25 25.32
N SER A 516 18.12 -36.90 25.19
CA SER A 516 17.68 -35.71 24.44
C SER A 516 18.01 -34.39 25.15
N LYS A 517 18.18 -34.39 26.48
CA LYS A 517 18.63 -33.22 27.24
C LYS A 517 20.14 -33.04 27.16
N GLU A 518 20.91 -34.13 27.22
CA GLU A 518 22.36 -34.07 26.99
C GLU A 518 22.69 -33.54 25.58
N GLU A 519 21.91 -33.88 24.55
CA GLU A 519 22.08 -33.30 23.21
C GLU A 519 21.65 -31.82 23.11
N GLU A 520 20.61 -31.36 23.82
CA GLU A 520 20.27 -29.92 23.88
C GLU A 520 21.38 -29.11 24.62
N GLU A 521 21.96 -29.63 25.72
CA GLU A 521 23.13 -29.00 26.37
C GLU A 521 24.37 -29.00 25.46
N VAL A 522 24.75 -30.14 24.89
CA VAL A 522 25.96 -30.25 24.03
C VAL A 522 25.82 -29.43 22.73
N ALA A 523 24.61 -29.25 22.20
CA ALA A 523 24.36 -28.36 21.06
C ALA A 523 24.47 -26.88 21.43
N SER A 524 23.96 -26.47 22.60
CA SER A 524 24.03 -25.08 23.04
C SER A 524 25.46 -24.64 23.36
N VAL A 525 26.25 -25.45 24.07
CA VAL A 525 27.68 -25.17 24.36
C VAL A 525 28.49 -24.97 23.07
N LYS A 526 28.26 -25.81 22.04
CA LYS A 526 28.91 -25.64 20.72
C LYS A 526 28.53 -24.35 19.99
N SER A 527 27.35 -23.78 20.27
CA SER A 527 26.92 -22.52 19.67
C SER A 527 27.63 -21.30 20.30
N GLU A 528 28.04 -21.39 21.57
CA GLU A 528 28.84 -20.36 22.25
C GLU A 528 30.32 -20.40 21.82
N GLU A 529 30.94 -21.59 21.67
CA GLU A 529 32.28 -21.70 21.07
C GLU A 529 32.31 -21.16 19.63
N ALA A 530 31.33 -21.54 18.80
CA ALA A 530 31.25 -21.09 17.41
C ALA A 530 30.96 -19.57 17.23
N THR A 531 30.55 -18.87 18.29
CA THR A 531 30.35 -17.40 18.27
C THR A 531 31.52 -16.62 18.87
N THR A 532 32.45 -17.27 19.57
CA THR A 532 33.69 -16.65 20.07
C THR A 532 34.82 -16.63 19.06
N GLU A 533 35.01 -17.67 18.23
CA GLU A 533 36.10 -17.70 17.23
C GLU A 533 35.93 -16.74 16.02
N LYS A 534 34.77 -16.08 15.86
CA LYS A 534 34.42 -15.35 14.62
C LYS A 534 34.52 -13.82 14.71
N LYS A 535 35.38 -13.29 15.59
CA LYS A 535 35.52 -11.83 15.82
C LYS A 535 36.92 -11.26 15.56
N ASP A 536 37.94 -12.09 15.38
CA ASP A 536 39.34 -11.67 15.27
C ASP A 536 39.95 -11.90 13.86
N ASP A 537 39.27 -11.45 12.80
CA ASP A 537 39.81 -11.50 11.43
C ASP A 537 39.34 -10.33 10.54
N ALA A 538 39.51 -9.09 11.02
CA ALA A 538 39.00 -7.89 10.33
C ALA A 538 39.79 -6.57 10.54
N ALA A 539 41.09 -6.60 10.89
CA ALA A 539 41.93 -5.39 10.93
C ALA A 539 43.45 -5.66 10.84
N SER A 540 44.09 -5.38 9.69
CA SER A 540 45.55 -5.18 9.61
C SER A 540 46.01 -4.54 8.29
N THR A 541 46.27 -3.23 8.32
CA THR A 541 47.18 -2.50 7.41
C THR A 541 47.64 -1.20 8.08
N GLU A 542 48.87 -0.77 7.79
CA GLU A 542 49.51 0.51 8.17
C GLU A 542 49.93 0.72 9.65
N GLU A 543 51.11 0.16 9.95
CA GLU A 543 52.31 0.89 10.42
C GLU A 543 52.32 1.81 11.67
N VAL A 544 53.18 1.37 12.62
CA VAL A 544 54.32 2.14 13.21
C VAL A 544 54.17 2.87 14.58
N THR A 545 55.30 2.81 15.31
CA THR A 545 55.75 3.55 16.52
C THR A 545 55.33 3.13 17.96
N THR A 546 56.35 2.63 18.66
CA THR A 546 56.78 2.92 20.06
C THR A 546 56.06 2.39 21.31
N GLU A 547 56.85 1.58 22.03
CA GLU A 547 57.12 1.61 23.48
C GLU A 547 56.04 1.23 24.53
N THR A 548 56.24 0.03 25.09
CA THR A 548 56.53 -0.20 26.53
C THR A 548 55.59 0.41 27.58
N LYS A 549 54.89 -0.43 28.37
CA LYS A 549 55.23 -0.75 29.79
C LYS A 549 54.10 -1.35 30.65
N GLU A 550 54.30 -2.61 31.05
CA GLU A 550 53.99 -3.27 32.34
C GLU A 550 52.66 -3.08 33.15
N VAL A 551 51.99 -4.23 33.38
CA VAL A 551 51.64 -4.83 34.70
C VAL A 551 50.43 -4.29 35.52
N ALA A 552 49.85 -5.21 36.32
CA ALA A 552 48.71 -5.10 37.27
C ALA A 552 47.33 -4.91 36.59
N ALA A 553 46.42 -5.89 36.52
CA ALA A 553 46.17 -7.15 37.26
C ALA A 553 45.61 -6.98 38.69
N THR A 554 44.66 -7.86 39.04
CA THR A 554 43.83 -7.93 40.27
C THR A 554 42.80 -6.78 40.42
N SER A 555 41.60 -6.98 40.98
CA SER A 555 40.99 -8.20 41.57
C SER A 555 39.48 -8.30 41.27
N GLU A 556 38.96 -9.53 41.27
CA GLU A 556 37.53 -9.83 41.42
C GLU A 556 37.06 -9.52 42.86
N GLU A 557 35.78 -9.20 43.06
CA GLU A 557 35.00 -9.73 44.19
C GLU A 557 33.49 -9.69 43.87
N GLU A 558 32.73 -10.64 44.41
CA GLU A 558 31.29 -10.80 44.18
C GLU A 558 30.44 -9.84 45.03
N VAL A 559 29.23 -9.52 44.55
CA VAL A 559 28.07 -9.36 45.44
C VAL A 559 26.86 -10.06 44.82
N THR A 560 26.23 -10.95 45.58
CA THR A 560 25.14 -11.81 45.12
C THR A 560 23.75 -11.35 45.58
N SER A 561 22.74 -11.93 44.94
CA SER A 561 21.32 -12.00 45.36
C SER A 561 20.46 -10.73 45.25
N LYS A 562 19.39 -10.85 44.45
CA LYS A 562 18.07 -11.09 45.04
C LYS A 562 17.12 -11.81 44.07
N VAL A 563 16.41 -12.82 44.58
CA VAL A 563 15.26 -13.44 43.92
C VAL A 563 14.00 -12.89 44.58
N GLU A 564 12.99 -12.55 43.79
CA GLU A 564 11.63 -12.36 44.29
C GLU A 564 10.65 -12.82 43.19
N ALA A 565 9.67 -13.65 43.57
CA ALA A 565 8.80 -14.35 42.63
C ALA A 565 7.35 -13.87 42.79
N ALA A 566 6.66 -13.67 41.66
CA ALA A 566 5.22 -13.44 41.59
C ALA A 566 4.55 -14.63 40.88
N LYS A 567 3.34 -15.00 41.30
CA LYS A 567 2.66 -16.25 40.93
C LYS A 567 1.23 -15.95 40.51
N GLU A 568 0.79 -16.62 39.43
CA GLU A 568 -0.58 -16.88 38.97
C GLU A 568 -1.70 -15.88 39.32
N GLU A 569 -2.41 -15.42 38.28
CA GLU A 569 -3.87 -15.53 38.31
C GLU A 569 -4.41 -15.83 36.90
N SER A 570 -5.25 -16.87 36.76
CA SER A 570 -5.79 -17.32 35.46
C SER A 570 -7.27 -16.98 35.34
N ALA A 571 -7.62 -16.07 34.42
CA ALA A 571 -9.01 -15.69 34.15
C ALA A 571 -9.57 -16.44 32.93
N THR A 572 -10.27 -17.55 33.15
CA THR A 572 -11.02 -18.25 32.08
C THR A 572 -12.26 -17.46 31.68
N VAL A 573 -12.35 -17.06 30.41
CA VAL A 573 -13.58 -16.49 29.82
C VAL A 573 -14.10 -17.43 28.73
N ALA A 574 -15.27 -18.01 28.95
CA ALA A 574 -15.96 -18.81 27.93
C ALA A 574 -16.67 -17.89 26.93
N VAL A 575 -16.56 -18.22 25.64
CA VAL A 575 -17.30 -17.53 24.56
C VAL A 575 -18.19 -18.55 23.85
N THR A 576 -19.50 -18.34 23.93
CA THR A 576 -20.49 -19.07 23.13
C THR A 576 -20.49 -18.57 21.69
N ALA A 577 -20.46 -19.49 20.72
CA ALA A 577 -20.53 -19.15 19.31
C ALA A 577 -21.95 -18.72 18.87
N PRO A 578 -22.07 -17.83 17.86
CA PRO A 578 -23.20 -17.79 16.95
C PRO A 578 -23.10 -18.88 15.86
#